data_AF-A0A382HIX1-F1
#
_entry.id   AF-A0A382HIX1-F1
#
_cell.length_a   1.000
_cell.length_b   1.000
_cell.length_c   1.000
_cell.angle_alpha   90.00
_cell.angle_beta   90.00
_cell.angle_gamma   90.00
#
_symmetry.space_group_name_H-M   'P 1'
#
loop_
_entity.id
_entity.type
_entity.pdbx_description
1 polymer ?
#
loop_
_entity_poly.entity_id
_entity_poly.type
_entity_poly.pdbx_seq_one_letter_code
_entity_poly.pdbx_strand_id
1 'polypeptide(L)'
;MGLRKSQEGLIIAGFALATVMVIALLVTYLSNRVVDMIAIQNQVFFSKQAYWNAYSGMEIATSKKIASLHDKPNADVSFATGKITITKTIAPNAYQGGNKVSTITSTGSDAGGRSRSMKLTIGDPVNIAEAEWKLEAYYSFNGNVN
;
A
#
# COMPACT_ATOMS: atom_id res chain seq x y z
N MET A 1 -36.57 21.83 62.20
CA MET A 1 -37.02 20.97 61.08
C MET A 1 -36.34 21.28 59.72
N GLY A 2 -35.43 22.26 59.61
CA GLY A 2 -34.80 22.64 58.32
C GLY A 2 -33.46 21.95 57.96
N LEU A 3 -32.70 21.46 58.94
CA LEU A 3 -31.36 20.88 58.71
C LEU A 3 -31.39 19.57 57.91
N ARG A 4 -32.40 18.72 58.09
CA ARG A 4 -32.54 17.45 57.35
C ARG A 4 -32.81 17.65 55.85
N LYS A 5 -33.65 18.63 55.51
CA LYS A 5 -34.00 18.97 54.11
C LYS A 5 -32.82 19.60 53.35
N SER A 6 -31.95 20.34 54.05
CA SER A 6 -30.69 20.86 53.48
C SER A 6 -29.65 19.76 53.24
N GLN A 7 -29.60 18.73 54.09
CA GLN A 7 -28.70 17.58 53.92
C GLN A 7 -29.12 16.69 52.75
N GLU A 8 -30.42 16.49 52.54
CA GLU A 8 -30.96 15.77 51.37
C GLU A 8 -30.60 16.46 50.05
N GLY A 9 -30.75 17.80 49.99
CA GLY A 9 -30.38 18.59 48.80
C GLY A 9 -28.89 18.53 48.46
N LEU A 10 -28.01 18.48 49.48
CA LEU A 10 -26.56 18.36 49.30
C LEU A 10 -26.15 17.01 48.71
N ILE A 11 -26.79 15.92 49.14
CA ILE A 11 -26.51 14.56 48.64
C ILE A 11 -26.91 14.43 47.17
N ILE A 12 -28.08 14.96 46.80
CA ILE A 12 -28.57 14.95 45.42
C ILE A 12 -27.67 15.80 44.51
N ALA A 13 -27.24 16.98 44.97
CA ALA A 13 -26.32 17.83 44.21
C ALA A 13 -24.94 17.18 44.03
N GLY A 14 -24.42 16.51 45.06
CA GLY A 14 -23.16 15.77 44.98
C GLY A 14 -23.22 14.60 44.00
N PHE A 15 -24.32 13.83 44.02
CA PHE A 15 -24.53 12.75 43.06
C PHE A 15 -24.65 13.27 41.61
N ALA A 16 -25.39 14.37 41.42
CA ALA A 16 -25.50 15.02 40.11
C ALA A 16 -24.13 15.52 39.61
N LEU A 17 -23.34 16.16 40.47
CA LEU A 17 -22.00 16.64 40.13
C LEU A 17 -21.07 15.48 39.74
N ALA A 18 -21.07 14.41 40.52
CA ALA A 18 -20.26 13.21 40.23
C ALA A 18 -20.65 12.60 38.87
N THR A 19 -21.95 12.50 38.59
CA THR A 19 -22.47 11.99 37.31
C THR A 19 -22.00 12.85 36.14
N VAL A 20 -22.10 14.18 36.25
CA VAL A 20 -21.64 15.11 35.21
C VAL A 20 -20.13 15.02 35.01
N MET A 21 -19.35 14.90 36.09
CA MET A 21 -17.89 14.72 35.98
C MET A 21 -17.52 13.43 35.26
N VAL A 22 -18.18 12.32 35.57
CA VAL A 22 -17.95 11.04 34.90
C VAL A 22 -18.28 11.14 33.40
N ILE A 23 -19.40 11.77 33.05
CA ILE A 23 -19.78 11.98 31.64
C ILE A 23 -18.76 12.89 30.94
N ALA A 24 -18.33 13.97 31.57
CA ALA A 24 -17.35 14.90 31.00
C ALA A 24 -16.00 14.19 30.73
N LEU A 25 -15.53 13.36 31.65
CA LEU A 25 -14.33 12.55 31.45
C LEU A 25 -14.49 11.55 30.31
N LEU A 26 -15.65 10.90 30.21
CA LEU A 26 -15.94 9.97 29.13
C LEU A 26 -15.96 10.67 27.76
N VAL A 27 -16.65 11.82 27.66
CA VAL A 27 -16.70 12.63 26.43
C VAL A 27 -15.30 13.08 26.03
N THR A 28 -14.49 13.52 26.98
CA THR A 28 -13.09 13.92 26.73
C THR A 28 -12.26 12.75 26.20
N TYR A 29 -12.39 11.57 26.81
CA TYR A 29 -11.69 10.37 26.37
C TYR A 29 -12.10 9.93 24.95
N LEU A 30 -13.42 9.90 24.65
CA LEU A 30 -13.90 9.56 23.31
C LEU A 30 -13.47 10.60 22.28
N SER A 31 -13.47 11.88 22.64
CA SER A 31 -13.06 12.97 21.74
C SER A 31 -11.61 12.78 21.28
N ASN A 32 -10.70 12.50 22.21
CA ASN A 32 -9.29 12.23 21.88
C ASN A 32 -9.17 11.01 20.95
N ARG A 33 -9.90 9.93 21.23
CA ARG A 33 -9.86 8.72 20.40
C ARG A 33 -10.37 8.96 18.99
N VAL A 34 -11.41 9.78 18.82
CA VAL A 34 -11.95 10.14 17.49
C VAL A 34 -10.95 11.01 16.72
N VAL A 35 -10.32 11.99 17.37
CA VAL A 35 -9.30 12.84 16.75
C VAL A 35 -8.13 12.01 16.24
N ASP A 36 -7.61 11.10 17.06
CA ASP A 36 -6.53 10.19 16.67
C ASP A 36 -6.95 9.28 15.51
N MET A 37 -8.18 8.76 15.54
CA MET A 37 -8.70 7.93 14.45
C MET A 37 -8.80 8.72 13.14
N ILE A 38 -9.25 9.98 13.15
CA ILE A 38 -9.33 10.82 11.95
C ILE A 38 -7.93 11.08 11.38
N ALA A 39 -6.96 11.38 12.23
CA ALA A 39 -5.57 11.59 11.81
C ALA A 39 -4.99 10.33 11.13
N ILE A 40 -5.21 9.16 11.73
CA ILE A 40 -4.77 7.86 11.18
C ILE A 40 -5.51 7.52 9.89
N GLN A 41 -6.83 7.77 9.81
CA GLN A 41 -7.62 7.50 8.62
C GLN A 41 -7.14 8.31 7.41
N ASN A 42 -6.85 9.60 7.61
CA ASN A 42 -6.27 10.44 6.55
C ASN A 42 -4.93 9.86 6.06
N GLN A 43 -4.06 9.43 6.98
CA GLN A 43 -2.80 8.77 6.61
C GLN A 43 -3.01 7.48 5.80
N VAL A 44 -3.98 6.64 6.19
CA VAL A 44 -4.28 5.38 5.51
C VAL A 44 -4.87 5.64 4.12
N PHE A 45 -5.74 6.63 3.96
CA PHE A 45 -6.34 7.00 2.67
C PHE A 45 -5.28 7.40 1.65
N PHE A 46 -4.41 8.33 2.01
CA PHE A 46 -3.32 8.80 1.16
C PHE A 46 -2.32 7.68 0.84
N SER A 47 -1.95 6.85 1.84
CA SER A 47 -1.09 5.68 1.58
C SER A 47 -1.73 4.66 0.63
N LYS A 48 -3.06 4.48 0.66
CA LYS A 48 -3.77 3.62 -0.29
C LYS A 48 -3.78 4.24 -1.69
N GLN A 49 -3.95 5.55 -1.80
CA GLN A 49 -3.86 6.27 -3.08
C GLN A 49 -2.47 6.14 -3.71
N ALA A 50 -1.40 6.37 -2.94
CA ALA A 50 -0.04 6.19 -3.42
C ALA A 50 0.23 4.74 -3.91
N TYR A 51 -0.33 3.74 -3.21
CA TYR A 51 -0.26 2.34 -3.63
C TYR A 51 -0.97 2.09 -4.96
N TRP A 52 -2.22 2.53 -5.11
CA TRP A 52 -2.98 2.37 -6.36
C TRP A 52 -2.32 3.12 -7.52
N ASN A 53 -1.79 4.33 -7.28
CA ASN A 53 -1.03 5.07 -8.28
C ASN A 53 0.22 4.29 -8.74
N ALA A 54 0.94 3.65 -7.81
CA ALA A 54 2.10 2.81 -8.15
C ALA A 54 1.67 1.57 -8.95
N TYR A 55 0.55 0.94 -8.56
CA TYR A 55 -0.02 -0.19 -9.28
C TYR A 55 -0.42 0.17 -10.71
N SER A 56 -1.18 1.24 -10.89
CA SER A 56 -1.58 1.72 -12.22
C SER A 56 -0.38 2.09 -13.08
N GLY A 57 0.69 2.66 -12.51
CA GLY A 57 1.91 2.89 -13.27
C GLY A 57 2.60 1.59 -13.73
N MET A 58 2.46 0.50 -12.97
CA MET A 58 2.93 -0.82 -13.42
C MET A 58 2.07 -1.36 -14.55
N GLU A 59 0.74 -1.24 -14.47
CA GLU A 59 -0.17 -1.61 -15.56
C GLU A 59 0.06 -0.78 -16.82
N ILE A 60 0.31 0.52 -16.70
CA ILE A 60 0.66 1.40 -17.82
C ILE A 60 1.96 0.94 -18.46
N ALA A 61 2.99 0.62 -17.66
CA ALA A 61 4.28 0.16 -18.16
C ALA A 61 4.20 -1.20 -18.89
N THR A 62 3.38 -2.13 -18.41
CA THR A 62 3.21 -3.46 -19.03
C THR A 62 2.26 -3.43 -20.22
N SER A 63 1.17 -2.67 -20.17
CA SER A 63 0.22 -2.52 -21.28
C SER A 63 0.82 -1.80 -22.49
N LYS A 64 1.73 -0.82 -22.28
CA LYS A 64 2.51 -0.19 -23.38
C LYS A 64 3.41 -1.18 -24.13
N LYS A 65 3.66 -2.37 -23.58
CA LYS A 65 4.36 -3.47 -24.27
C LYS A 65 3.42 -4.27 -25.19
N ILE A 66 2.10 -4.22 -24.97
CA ILE A 66 1.07 -4.88 -25.80
C ILE A 66 0.63 -3.96 -26.95
N ALA A 67 0.60 -2.64 -26.73
CA ALA A 67 0.26 -1.65 -27.74
C ALA A 67 1.50 -0.86 -28.20
N SER A 68 2.36 -1.47 -29.02
CA SER A 68 3.24 -0.77 -29.97
C SER A 68 3.85 0.57 -29.48
N LEU A 69 4.77 0.57 -28.51
CA LEU A 69 5.72 1.67 -28.33
C LEU A 69 7.08 1.12 -27.91
N HIS A 70 7.86 0.75 -28.92
CA HIS A 70 9.30 0.87 -28.89
C HIS A 70 9.65 2.27 -28.30
N ASP A 71 10.51 2.28 -27.29
CA ASP A 71 11.31 3.43 -26.81
C ASP A 71 10.93 4.23 -25.57
N LYS A 72 9.69 4.33 -25.06
CA LYS A 72 9.45 5.19 -23.86
C LYS A 72 8.53 4.57 -22.80
N PRO A 73 9.10 3.75 -21.90
CA PRO A 73 8.52 3.44 -20.59
C PRO A 73 8.89 4.48 -19.52
N ASN A 74 9.81 5.42 -19.80
CA ASN A 74 9.98 6.61 -18.97
C ASN A 74 8.78 7.52 -19.23
N ALA A 75 7.82 7.50 -18.32
CA ALA A 75 6.62 8.30 -18.41
C ALA A 75 6.22 8.76 -17.02
N ASP A 76 6.02 10.07 -16.90
CA ASP A 76 5.48 10.71 -15.73
C ASP A 76 4.04 11.09 -16.03
N VAL A 77 3.11 10.66 -15.19
CA VAL A 77 1.69 11.05 -15.28
C VAL A 77 1.35 11.80 -14.00
N SER A 78 0.95 13.06 -14.15
CA SER A 78 0.64 13.93 -13.01
C SER A 78 -0.85 14.26 -12.98
N PHE A 79 -1.43 14.26 -11.79
CA PHE A 79 -2.82 14.60 -11.53
C PHE A 79 -2.88 15.55 -10.33
N ALA A 80 -4.03 16.21 -10.12
CA ALA A 80 -4.21 17.13 -8.99
C ALA A 80 -3.97 16.47 -7.62
N THR A 81 -4.16 15.15 -7.52
CA THR A 81 -4.08 14.39 -6.26
C THR A 81 -2.79 13.59 -6.10
N GLY A 82 -1.88 13.60 -7.09
CA GLY A 82 -0.67 12.78 -7.02
C GLY A 82 0.07 12.62 -8.34
N LYS A 83 1.16 11.85 -8.32
CA LYS A 83 2.01 11.59 -9.48
C LYS A 83 2.31 10.10 -9.61
N ILE A 84 2.43 9.64 -10.85
CA ILE A 84 2.97 8.33 -11.21
C ILE A 84 4.27 8.59 -11.97
N THR A 85 5.35 7.94 -11.56
CA THR A 85 6.67 8.02 -12.20
C THR A 85 7.10 6.62 -12.58
N ILE A 86 7.35 6.37 -13.86
CA ILE A 86 7.80 5.07 -14.35
C ILE A 86 9.25 5.20 -14.80
N THR A 87 10.14 4.38 -14.23
CA THR A 87 11.57 4.35 -14.57
C THR A 87 11.97 2.94 -14.98
N LYS A 88 12.71 2.81 -16.08
CA LYS A 88 13.36 1.54 -16.47
C LYS A 88 14.85 1.57 -16.19
N THR A 89 15.40 0.39 -15.93
CA THR A 89 16.84 0.13 -15.99
C THR A 89 17.12 -0.75 -17.20
N ILE A 90 18.15 -0.39 -17.95
CA ILE A 90 18.60 -1.13 -19.13
C ILE A 90 19.91 -1.85 -18.77
N ALA A 91 19.96 -3.15 -19.00
CA ALA A 91 21.17 -3.94 -18.98
C ALA A 91 21.70 -4.07 -20.42
N PRO A 92 22.90 -3.54 -20.73
CA PRO A 92 23.45 -3.60 -22.06
C PRO A 92 23.81 -5.03 -22.46
N ASN A 93 23.64 -5.36 -23.75
CA ASN A 93 24.01 -6.64 -24.37
C ASN A 93 23.44 -7.92 -23.72
N ALA A 94 22.39 -7.80 -22.89
CA ALA A 94 21.86 -8.90 -22.10
C ALA A 94 20.73 -9.69 -22.81
N TYR A 95 20.36 -9.35 -24.04
CA TYR A 95 19.37 -10.12 -24.82
C TYR A 95 19.67 -10.08 -26.32
N GLN A 96 20.05 -11.23 -26.90
CA GLN A 96 20.38 -11.37 -28.33
C GLN A 96 21.41 -10.33 -28.83
N GLY A 97 22.39 -9.98 -28.00
CA GLY A 97 23.38 -8.94 -28.31
C GLY A 97 22.86 -7.49 -28.25
N GLY A 98 21.58 -7.30 -27.92
CA GLY A 98 20.94 -6.00 -27.69
C GLY A 98 20.73 -5.68 -26.21
N ASN A 99 20.35 -4.43 -25.97
CA ASN A 99 20.00 -3.90 -24.66
C ASN A 99 18.69 -4.53 -24.13
N LYS A 100 18.72 -5.08 -22.92
CA LYS A 100 17.56 -5.67 -22.24
C LYS A 100 17.03 -4.71 -21.19
N VAL A 101 15.71 -4.57 -21.07
CA VAL A 101 15.13 -3.95 -19.87
C VAL A 101 15.24 -4.94 -18.71
N SER A 102 16.00 -4.61 -17.67
CA SER A 102 16.24 -5.49 -16.53
C SER A 102 15.22 -5.26 -15.41
N THR A 103 14.81 -4.00 -15.21
CA THR A 103 13.82 -3.65 -14.19
C THR A 103 12.93 -2.50 -14.65
N ILE A 104 11.68 -2.53 -14.22
CA ILE A 104 10.74 -1.41 -14.31
C ILE A 104 10.31 -1.08 -12.88
N THR A 105 10.44 0.19 -12.50
CA THR A 105 9.94 0.72 -11.23
C THR A 105 8.82 1.70 -11.52
N SER A 106 7.67 1.48 -10.91
CA SER A 106 6.56 2.42 -10.89
C SER A 106 6.44 3.01 -9.48
N THR A 107 6.50 4.32 -9.39
CA THR A 107 6.40 5.07 -8.14
C THR A 107 5.16 5.94 -8.17
N GLY A 108 4.21 5.64 -7.30
CA GLY A 108 3.03 6.47 -7.06
C GLY A 108 3.25 7.38 -5.86
N SER A 109 2.90 8.65 -5.98
CA SER A 109 2.84 9.60 -4.87
C SER A 109 1.45 10.23 -4.76
N ASP A 110 1.10 10.65 -3.55
CA ASP A 110 -0.10 11.43 -3.25
C ASP A 110 0.25 12.91 -3.00
N ALA A 111 -0.78 13.76 -2.91
CA ALA A 111 -0.65 15.18 -2.61
C ALA A 111 -0.10 15.48 -1.20
N GLY A 112 -0.14 14.49 -0.29
CA GLY A 112 0.44 14.59 1.05
C GLY A 112 1.92 14.21 1.12
N GLY A 113 2.57 14.00 -0.03
CA GLY A 113 3.99 13.71 -0.14
C GLY A 113 4.38 12.27 0.17
N ARG A 114 3.42 11.36 0.42
CA ARG A 114 3.75 9.94 0.63
C ARG A 114 3.94 9.26 -0.71
N SER A 115 4.82 8.26 -0.72
CA SER A 115 5.14 7.53 -1.95
C SER A 115 5.22 6.02 -1.71
N ARG A 116 4.76 5.25 -2.71
CA ARG A 116 4.90 3.80 -2.80
C ARG A 116 5.53 3.45 -4.13
N SER A 117 6.40 2.45 -4.13
CA SER A 117 7.06 1.98 -5.34
C SER A 117 6.82 0.49 -5.53
N MET A 118 6.55 0.09 -6.77
CA MET A 118 6.48 -1.29 -7.21
C MET A 118 7.59 -1.53 -8.22
N LYS A 119 8.30 -2.64 -8.07
CA LYS A 119 9.41 -3.02 -8.94
C LYS A 119 9.12 -4.36 -9.61
N LEU A 120 9.15 -4.38 -10.94
CA LEU A 120 9.14 -5.58 -11.74
C LEU A 120 10.56 -5.86 -12.22
N THR A 121 11.11 -7.02 -11.86
CA THR A 121 12.40 -7.51 -12.34
C THR A 121 12.17 -8.50 -13.47
N ILE A 122 12.84 -8.29 -14.61
CA ILE A 122 12.71 -9.15 -15.79
C ILE A 122 13.91 -10.09 -15.82
N GLY A 123 13.66 -11.35 -15.42
CA GLY A 123 14.63 -12.44 -15.48
C GLY A 123 15.01 -12.81 -16.90
N ASP A 124 16.01 -13.67 -17.05
CA ASP A 124 16.36 -14.23 -18.35
C ASP A 124 15.27 -15.19 -18.83
N PRO A 125 14.99 -15.22 -20.14
CA PRO A 125 14.05 -16.20 -20.68
C PRO A 125 14.60 -17.60 -20.43
N VAL A 126 13.83 -18.42 -19.74
CA VAL A 126 14.13 -19.85 -19.60
C VAL A 126 13.55 -20.55 -20.83
N ASN A 127 14.38 -21.27 -21.58
CA ASN A 127 13.90 -22.15 -22.64
C ASN A 127 13.13 -23.30 -21.98
N ILE A 128 11.80 -23.29 -22.07
CA ILE A 128 10.93 -24.28 -21.40
C ILE A 128 11.27 -25.70 -21.88
N ALA A 129 11.69 -25.85 -23.14
CA ALA A 129 12.11 -27.14 -23.70
C ALA A 129 13.40 -27.69 -23.05
N GLU A 130 14.29 -26.84 -22.52
CA GLU A 130 15.49 -27.28 -21.77
C GLU A 130 15.22 -27.45 -20.26
N ALA A 131 14.17 -26.80 -19.74
CA ALA A 131 13.78 -26.87 -18.34
C ALA A 131 13.10 -28.21 -17.99
N GLU A 132 12.34 -28.79 -18.93
CA GLU A 132 11.72 -30.11 -18.77
C GLU A 132 12.77 -31.23 -18.56
N TRP A 133 13.89 -31.16 -19.28
CA TRP A 133 14.99 -32.13 -19.18
C TRP A 133 15.71 -32.04 -17.83
N LYS A 134 15.79 -30.82 -17.26
CA LYS A 134 16.38 -30.59 -15.93
C LYS A 134 15.45 -31.00 -14.79
N LEU A 135 14.14 -30.98 -15.00
CA LEU A 135 13.14 -31.44 -14.03
C LEU A 135 13.07 -32.98 -13.99
N GLU A 136 13.15 -33.66 -15.12
CA GLU A 136 13.25 -35.13 -15.17
C GLU A 136 14.54 -35.66 -14.54
N ALA A 137 15.65 -34.92 -14.67
CA ALA A 137 16.91 -35.29 -14.01
C ALA A 137 16.86 -35.21 -12.47
N TYR A 138 15.94 -34.40 -11.90
CA TYR A 138 15.75 -34.26 -10.44
C TYR A 138 14.68 -35.21 -9.88
N TYR A 139 13.73 -35.67 -10.71
CA TYR A 139 12.72 -36.65 -10.36
C TYR A 139 12.81 -37.85 -11.29
N SER A 140 13.91 -38.60 -11.17
CA SER A 140 13.92 -39.99 -11.61
C SER A 140 12.80 -40.72 -10.87
N PHE A 141 11.67 -40.95 -11.54
CA PHE A 141 10.72 -41.98 -11.13
C PHE A 141 11.46 -43.30 -11.26
N ASN A 142 12.06 -43.76 -10.16
CA ASN A 142 12.54 -45.13 -10.04
C ASN A 142 11.31 -46.05 -9.93
N GLY A 143 10.56 -46.16 -11.03
CA GLY A 143 9.54 -47.18 -11.24
C GLY A 143 10.24 -48.48 -11.57
N ASN A 144 10.91 -49.05 -10.57
CA ASN A 144 11.44 -50.40 -10.68
C ASN A 144 10.23 -51.35 -10.75
N VAL A 145 10.16 -52.06 -11.87
CA VAL A 145 9.20 -53.12 -12.19
C VAL A 145 9.34 -54.28 -11.19
N ASN A 146 8.22 -54.70 -10.60
CA ASN A 146 7.79 -56.09 -10.42
C ASN A 146 6.29 -56.10 -10.11
#